data_AF-A0A485D2L3-F1
#
_entry.id   AF-A0A485D2L3-F1
#
_cell.length_a   1.000
_cell.length_b   1.000
_cell.length_c   1.000
_cell.angle_alpha   90.00
_cell.angle_beta   90.00
_cell.angle_gamma   90.00
#
_symmetry.space_group_name_H-M   'P 1'
#
loop_
_entity.id
_entity.type
_entity.pdbx_description
1 polymer ?
#
loop_
_entity_poly.entity_id
_entity_poly.type
_entity_poly.pdbx_seq_one_letter_code
_entity_poly.pdbx_strand_id
1 'polypeptide(L)'
;MMAPAVAQQTDDESMVISASRNNRTVAEMAQTTWVIENAELEQQIQGGKELKDALAQLIPGLDVSSQSRTNYGMNVRGRPLVVLIDGVAPKLFAYR
;
A
#
# COMPACT_ATOMS: atom_id res chain seq x y z
N MET A 1 -10.44 17.68 -23.33
CA MET A 1 -11.34 16.52 -23.21
C MET A 1 -10.78 15.62 -22.11
N MET A 2 -11.37 15.63 -20.92
CA MET A 2 -10.95 14.80 -19.77
C MET A 2 -11.82 13.54 -19.71
N ALA A 3 -11.19 12.37 -19.57
CA ALA A 3 -11.89 11.13 -19.28
C ALA A 3 -12.08 10.99 -17.75
N PRO A 4 -13.27 10.63 -17.25
CA PRO A 4 -13.45 10.30 -15.85
C PRO A 4 -12.94 8.87 -15.61
N ALA A 5 -12.03 8.71 -14.64
CA ALA A 5 -11.61 7.41 -14.17
C ALA A 5 -12.79 6.76 -13.41
N VAL A 6 -13.16 5.56 -13.84
CA VAL A 6 -14.19 4.73 -13.23
C VAL A 6 -13.72 4.36 -11.82
N ALA A 7 -14.46 4.79 -10.79
CA ALA A 7 -14.30 4.27 -9.44
C ALA A 7 -14.87 2.85 -9.44
N GLN A 8 -13.99 1.86 -9.31
CA GLN A 8 -14.35 0.46 -9.15
C GLN A 8 -15.11 0.32 -7.82
N GLN A 9 -16.38 -0.04 -7.89
CA GLN A 9 -17.24 -0.30 -6.74
C GLN A 9 -16.92 -1.73 -6.28
N THR A 10 -16.12 -1.89 -5.22
CA THR A 10 -15.81 -3.18 -4.59
C THR A 10 -16.67 -3.38 -3.33
N ASP A 11 -17.15 -4.61 -3.21
CA ASP A 11 -18.06 -5.16 -2.20
C ASP A 11 -17.58 -4.85 -0.75
N ASP A 12 -18.29 -3.93 -0.08
CA ASP A 12 -17.84 -3.24 1.15
C ASP A 12 -18.18 -4.00 2.46
N GLU A 13 -18.77 -5.21 2.40
CA GLU A 13 -19.48 -5.77 3.56
C GLU A 13 -18.68 -6.72 4.47
N SER A 14 -17.41 -7.07 4.21
CA SER A 14 -16.63 -7.83 5.22
C SER A 14 -15.10 -7.78 5.11
N MET A 15 -14.52 -6.70 4.57
CA MET A 15 -13.05 -6.58 4.60
C MET A 15 -12.57 -5.97 5.92
N VAL A 16 -12.13 -6.83 6.84
CA VAL A 16 -11.53 -6.40 8.12
C VAL A 16 -10.07 -6.03 7.93
N ILE A 17 -9.71 -4.78 8.23
CA ILE A 17 -8.35 -4.27 8.03
C ILE A 17 -7.52 -4.36 9.32
N SER A 18 -6.56 -5.29 9.36
CA SER A 18 -5.66 -5.50 10.50
C SER A 18 -4.69 -4.34 10.79
N ALA A 19 -4.52 -3.40 9.86
CA ALA A 19 -3.70 -2.20 10.07
C ALA A 19 -4.41 -1.12 10.91
N SER A 20 -5.70 -1.29 11.19
CA SER A 20 -6.47 -0.39 12.08
C SER A 20 -6.39 -0.88 13.53
N ARG A 21 -6.26 0.05 14.48
CA ARG A 21 -6.28 -0.28 15.93
C ARG A 21 -7.62 -0.83 16.42
N ASN A 22 -8.70 -0.53 15.69
CA ASN A 22 -10.01 -1.11 15.87
C ASN A 22 -10.36 -1.77 14.54
N ASN A 23 -10.52 -3.10 14.50
CA ASN A 23 -10.92 -3.85 13.32
C ASN A 23 -12.23 -3.25 12.73
N ARG A 24 -12.10 -2.39 11.73
CA ARG A 24 -13.17 -1.64 11.07
C ARG A 24 -13.16 -1.96 9.58
N THR A 25 -14.30 -1.82 8.93
CA THR A 25 -14.43 -1.94 7.48
C THR A 25 -13.90 -0.69 6.79
N VAL A 26 -13.60 -0.78 5.49
CA VAL A 26 -13.08 0.35 4.69
C VAL A 26 -14.06 1.53 4.72
N ALA A 27 -15.37 1.26 4.58
CA ALA A 27 -16.44 2.26 4.64
C ALA A 27 -16.47 3.11 5.93
N GLU A 28 -15.99 2.57 7.06
CA GLU A 28 -16.01 3.25 8.36
C GLU A 28 -14.77 4.12 8.62
N MET A 29 -13.80 4.12 7.71
CA MET A 29 -12.55 4.84 7.87
C MET A 29 -12.65 6.29 7.39
N ALA A 30 -12.43 7.25 8.29
CA ALA A 30 -12.33 8.67 7.94
C ALA A 30 -11.05 9.05 7.17
N GLN A 31 -10.11 8.11 7.02
CA GLN A 31 -8.81 8.31 6.37
C GLN A 31 -8.80 7.62 5.00
N THR A 32 -7.99 8.13 4.06
CA THR A 32 -7.79 7.49 2.76
C THR A 32 -7.11 6.13 2.93
N THR A 33 -7.84 5.06 2.67
CA THR A 33 -7.34 3.69 2.69
C THR A 33 -7.37 3.12 1.27
N TRP A 34 -6.27 2.48 0.89
CA TRP A 34 -6.18 1.74 -0.36
C TRP A 34 -6.07 0.26 -0.02
N VAL A 35 -6.95 -0.54 -0.60
CA VAL A 35 -6.85 -1.99 -0.54
C VAL A 35 -6.24 -2.44 -1.86
N ILE A 36 -5.19 -3.25 -1.78
CA ILE A 36 -4.56 -3.87 -2.94
C ILE A 36 -4.75 -5.37 -2.77
N GLU A 37 -5.43 -6.00 -3.72
CA GLU A 37 -5.63 -7.44 -3.71
C GLU A 37 -4.41 -8.17 -4.25
N ASN A 38 -4.28 -9.45 -3.88
CA ASN A 38 -3.15 -10.27 -4.33
C ASN A 38 -3.11 -10.40 -5.87
N ALA A 39 -4.27 -10.52 -6.53
CA ALA A 39 -4.33 -10.61 -7.99
C ALA A 39 -3.79 -9.35 -8.70
N GLU A 40 -4.05 -8.16 -8.17
CA GLU A 40 -3.53 -6.90 -8.72
C GLU A 40 -2.00 -6.82 -8.56
N LEU A 41 -1.50 -7.30 -7.42
CA LEU A 41 -0.07 -7.37 -7.14
C LEU A 41 0.63 -8.39 -8.06
N GLU A 42 0.04 -9.56 -8.23
CA GLU A 42 0.55 -10.61 -9.11
C GLU A 42 0.64 -10.14 -10.56
N GLN A 43 -0.34 -9.39 -11.07
CA GLN A 43 -0.29 -8.84 -12.43
C GLN A 43 0.91 -7.91 -12.63
N GLN A 44 1.27 -7.11 -11.62
CA GLN A 44 2.44 -6.22 -11.71
C GLN A 44 3.76 -6.99 -11.60
N ILE A 45 3.83 -8.00 -10.71
CA ILE A 45 5.03 -8.81 -10.48
C ILE A 45 5.29 -9.77 -11.64
N GLN A 46 4.25 -10.38 -12.23
CA GLN A 46 4.37 -11.21 -13.44
C GLN A 46 4.97 -10.45 -14.62
N GLY A 47 4.81 -9.12 -14.63
CA GLY A 47 5.49 -8.21 -15.58
C GLY A 47 6.99 -8.05 -15.35
N GLY A 48 7.60 -8.79 -14.41
CA GLY A 48 9.03 -8.74 -14.09
C GLY A 48 9.45 -7.54 -13.25
N LYS A 49 8.48 -6.80 -12.68
CA LYS A 49 8.76 -5.64 -11.82
C LYS A 49 9.08 -6.10 -10.41
N GLU A 50 10.02 -5.41 -9.78
CA GLU A 50 10.28 -5.56 -8.35
C GLU A 50 9.06 -5.10 -7.54
N LEU A 51 8.82 -5.74 -6.39
CA LEU A 51 7.68 -5.44 -5.51
C LEU A 51 7.56 -3.94 -5.17
N LYS A 52 8.70 -3.26 -4.96
CA LYS A 52 8.74 -1.82 -4.67
C LYS A 52 8.16 -0.98 -5.81
N ASP A 53 8.42 -1.35 -7.06
CA ASP A 53 8.00 -0.59 -8.23
C ASP A 53 6.53 -0.87 -8.52
N ALA A 54 6.08 -2.10 -8.28
CA ALA A 54 4.66 -2.45 -8.29
C ALA A 54 3.88 -1.62 -7.26
N LEU A 55 4.37 -1.54 -6.01
CA LEU A 55 3.74 -0.74 -4.96
C LEU A 55 3.73 0.76 -5.28
N ALA A 56 4.80 1.30 -5.87
CA ALA A 56 4.87 2.70 -6.28
C ALA A 56 3.79 3.08 -7.31
N GLN A 57 3.42 2.13 -8.18
CA GLN A 57 2.38 2.32 -9.20
C GLN A 57 0.98 2.17 -8.62
N LEU A 58 0.79 1.29 -7.64
CA LEU A 58 -0.51 1.00 -7.04
C LEU A 58 -0.88 1.98 -5.92
N ILE A 59 0.10 2.57 -5.22
CA ILE A 59 -0.12 3.46 -4.07
C ILE A 59 0.14 4.91 -4.46
N PRO A 60 -0.90 5.76 -4.54
CA PRO A 60 -0.73 7.16 -4.92
C PRO A 60 0.11 7.95 -3.92
N GLY A 61 1.17 8.60 -4.43
CA GLY A 61 2.07 9.42 -3.62
C GLY A 61 3.06 8.60 -2.78
N LEU A 62 3.23 7.30 -3.05
CA LEU A 62 4.38 6.54 -2.59
C LEU A 62 5.59 6.83 -3.49
N ASP A 63 6.66 7.31 -2.88
CA ASP A 63 7.98 7.46 -3.47
C ASP A 63 8.87 6.31 -2.99
N VAL A 64 9.55 5.65 -3.93
CA VAL A 64 10.38 4.48 -3.64
C VAL A 64 11.85 4.76 -3.93
N SER A 65 12.72 4.31 -3.02
CA SER A 65 14.16 4.39 -3.24
C SER A 65 14.64 3.21 -4.10
N SER A 66 15.30 3.51 -5.22
CA SER A 66 15.72 2.50 -6.19
C SER A 66 16.71 1.49 -5.59
N GLN A 67 17.62 1.95 -4.73
CA GLN A 67 18.76 1.15 -4.27
C GLN A 67 18.60 0.51 -2.87
N SER A 68 17.54 0.83 -2.13
CA SER A 68 17.40 0.31 -0.77
C SER A 68 16.71 -1.04 -0.74
N ARG A 69 17.28 -2.00 0.00
CA ARG A 69 16.62 -3.27 0.37
C ARG A 69 15.77 -3.15 1.64
N THR A 70 15.85 -2.00 2.29
CA THR A 70 14.99 -1.62 3.41
C THR A 70 14.00 -0.56 2.93
N ASN A 71 12.95 -0.32 3.68
CA ASN A 71 12.04 0.81 3.51
C ASN A 71 12.67 2.18 3.81
N TYR A 72 13.99 2.25 4.02
CA TYR A 72 14.71 3.52 4.18
C TYR A 72 14.64 4.35 2.90
N GLY A 73 14.32 5.64 3.07
CA GLY A 73 14.18 6.58 1.96
C GLY A 73 12.89 6.44 1.15
N MET A 74 12.04 5.46 1.45
CA MET A 74 10.70 5.39 0.88
C MET A 74 9.77 6.32 1.67
N ASN A 75 8.96 7.10 0.97
CA ASN A 75 8.07 8.08 1.58
C ASN A 75 6.66 7.99 1.03
N VAL A 76 5.65 8.19 1.88
CA VAL A 76 4.27 8.38 1.44
C VAL A 76 3.90 9.83 1.67
N ARG A 77 3.59 10.55 0.59
CA ARG A 77 3.25 11.98 0.60
C ARG A 77 4.31 12.81 1.36
N GLY A 78 5.59 12.52 1.10
CA GLY A 78 6.74 13.22 1.69
C GLY A 78 7.07 12.86 3.15
N ARG A 79 6.48 11.79 3.71
CA ARG A 79 6.73 11.34 5.08
C ARG A 79 7.28 9.90 5.09
N PRO A 80 8.20 9.56 6.01
CA PRO A 80 8.70 8.19 6.13
C PRO A 80 7.55 7.21 6.35
N LEU A 81 7.52 6.11 5.58
CA LEU A 81 6.47 5.11 5.77
C LEU A 81 6.72 4.22 6.99
N VAL A 82 5.63 3.72 7.55
CA VAL A 82 5.63 2.60 8.51
C VAL A 82 5.08 1.39 7.80
N VAL A 83 5.83 0.29 7.82
CA VAL A 83 5.39 -1.00 7.29
C VAL A 83 4.95 -1.86 8.46
N LEU A 84 3.82 -2.55 8.30
CA LEU A 84 3.33 -3.57 9.23
C LEU A 84 3.22 -4.88 8.46
N ILE A 85 3.62 -5.99 9.08
CA ILE A 85 3.39 -7.34 8.57
C ILE A 85 2.41 -7.98 9.54
N ASP A 86 1.25 -8.43 9.03
CA ASP A 86 0.16 -8.98 9.84
C ASP A 86 -0.27 -8.06 11.01
N GLY A 87 -0.24 -6.73 10.78
CA GLY A 87 -0.58 -5.72 11.79
C GLY A 87 0.53 -5.43 12.81
N VAL A 88 1.64 -6.17 12.79
CA VAL A 88 2.78 -5.96 13.68
C VAL A 88 3.87 -5.19 12.94
N ALA A 89 4.40 -4.13 13.56
CA ALA A 89 5.58 -3.46 13.02
C ALA A 89 6.76 -4.43 13.14
N PRO A 90 7.30 -4.96 12.02
CA PRO A 90 8.50 -5.75 12.11
C PRO A 90 9.59 -4.85 12.70
N LYS A 91 10.46 -5.43 13.53
CA LYS A 91 11.65 -4.72 14.02
C LYS A 91 12.53 -4.46 12.83
N LEU A 92 12.28 -3.33 12.21
CA LEU A 92 12.92 -2.85 11.03
C LEU A 92 14.35 -2.51 11.43
N PHE A 93 15.34 -3.15 10.80
CA PHE A 93 16.73 -2.75 10.93
C PHE A 93 16.93 -1.42 10.19
N ALA A 94 16.35 -0.35 10.73
CA ALA A 94 16.91 0.99 10.59
C ALA A 94 18.15 0.99 11.49
N TYR A 95 19.32 1.24 10.91
CA TYR A 95 20.68 1.10 11.48
C TYR A 95 21.37 -0.25 11.24
N ARG A 96 22.17 -0.29 10.17
CA ARG A 96 23.62 -0.39 10.31
C ARG A 96 24.32 0.45 9.25
#